data_AF-A0A5N4CH29-F1
#
_entry.id   AF-A0A5N4CH29-F1
#
_cell.length_a   1.000
_cell.length_b   1.000
_cell.length_c   1.000
_cell.angle_alpha   90.00
_cell.angle_beta   90.00
_cell.angle_gamma   90.00
#
_symmetry.space_group_name_H-M   'P 1'
#
loop_
_entity.id
_entity.type
_entity.pdbx_description
1 polymer ?
#
loop_
_entity_poly.entity_id
_entity_poly.type
_entity_poly.pdbx_seq_one_letter_code
_entity_poly.pdbx_strand_id
1 'polypeptide(L)' 'MNRPFQRRSFTLEELRMASIHKKVALLLGMSLDPKRRNKCTELLQANLQGLKENRSKLILFPREALGPREGRQLC' A
#
# COMPACT_ATOMS: atom_id res chain seq x y z
N MET A 1 -9.30 10.97 -20.65
CA MET A 1 -8.41 9.97 -20.02
C MET A 1 -7.42 10.70 -19.11
N ASN A 2 -7.83 11.16 -17.93
CA ASN A 2 -6.95 11.81 -16.97
C ASN A 2 -6.51 10.77 -15.93
N ARG A 3 -5.45 9.99 -16.22
CA ARG A 3 -4.80 9.24 -15.14
C ARG A 3 -3.92 10.24 -14.38
N PRO A 4 -4.20 10.55 -13.11
CA PRO A 4 -3.25 11.32 -12.31
C PRO A 4 -1.90 10.62 -12.36
N PHE A 5 -0.81 11.38 -12.34
CA PHE A 5 0.55 10.86 -12.34
C PHE A 5 0.74 9.94 -11.12
N GLN A 6 0.47 8.65 -11.31
CA GLN A 6 0.60 7.64 -10.26
C GLN A 6 2.08 7.56 -9.92
N ARG A 7 2.40 7.93 -8.68
CA ARG A 7 3.78 7.87 -8.21
C ARG A 7 4.26 6.44 -8.25
N ARG A 8 5.43 6.24 -8.86
CA ARG A 8 6.07 4.92 -9.00
C ARG A 8 6.57 4.36 -7.67
N SER A 9 6.69 5.19 -6.61
CA SER A 9 7.20 4.79 -5.30
C SER A 9 6.39 5.41 -4.15
N PHE A 10 6.23 4.66 -3.06
CA PHE A 10 5.54 5.08 -1.83
C PHE A 10 6.52 5.42 -0.71
N THR A 11 6.13 6.34 0.18
CA THR A 11 6.88 6.64 1.41
C THR A 11 6.45 5.75 2.56
N LEU A 12 7.30 5.68 3.59
CA LEU A 12 6.97 4.98 4.84
C LEU A 12 5.77 5.61 5.56
N GLU A 13 5.60 6.92 5.45
CA GLU A 13 4.47 7.65 6.03
C GLU A 13 3.15 7.29 5.33
N GLU A 14 3.15 7.23 4.00
CA GLU A 14 2.01 6.77 3.20
C GLU A 14 1.59 5.35 3.59
N LEU A 15 2.55 4.43 3.67
CA LEU A 15 2.27 3.05 4.10
C LEU A 15 1.71 2.96 5.52
N ARG A 16 2.26 3.77 6.45
CA ARG A 16 1.83 3.79 7.85
C ARG A 16 0.38 4.26 7.96
N MET A 17 0.00 5.31 7.26
CA MET A 17 -1.37 5.83 7.24
C MET A 17 -2.36 4.89 6.53
N ALA A 18 -1.88 4.03 5.63
CA ALA A 18 -2.69 3.00 4.98
C ALA A 18 -2.74 1.66 5.76
N SER A 19 -2.13 1.58 6.95
CA SER A 19 -2.01 0.34 7.74
C SER A 19 -1.43 -0.83 6.94
N ILE A 20 -0.38 -0.54 6.16
CA ILE A 20 0.37 -1.53 5.38
C ILE A 20 1.78 -1.61 5.94
N HIS A 21 2.17 -2.78 6.44
CA HIS A 21 3.52 -2.98 6.92
C HIS A 21 4.51 -3.08 5.74
N LYS A 22 5.75 -2.61 5.92
CA LYS A 22 6.79 -2.58 4.87
C LYS A 22 6.98 -3.95 4.19
N LYS A 23 6.98 -5.02 4.98
CA LYS A 23 7.13 -6.40 4.48
C LYS A 23 5.97 -6.82 3.57
N VAL A 24 4.75 -6.43 3.93
CA VAL A 24 3.54 -6.73 3.14
C VAL A 24 3.54 -5.91 1.85
N ALA A 25 3.94 -4.63 1.91
CA ALA A 25 4.06 -3.80 0.72
C ALA A 25 5.04 -4.40 -0.32
N LEU A 26 6.20 -4.88 0.12
CA LEU A 26 7.17 -5.56 -0.75
C LEU A 26 6.61 -6.85 -1.35
N LEU A 27 5.88 -7.65 -0.55
CA LEU A 27 5.25 -8.88 -1.02
C LEU A 27 4.18 -8.61 -2.10
N LEU A 28 3.44 -7.51 -1.96
CA LEU A 28 2.42 -7.08 -2.91
C LEU A 28 2.99 -6.37 -4.16
N GLY A 29 4.32 -6.24 -4.27
CA GLY A 29 4.97 -5.58 -5.41
C GLY A 29 4.92 -4.05 -5.38
N MET A 30 4.64 -3.44 -4.22
CA MET A 30 4.69 -1.99 -4.08
C MET A 30 6.14 -1.51 -3.97
N SER A 31 6.51 -0.56 -4.83
CA SER A 31 7.84 0.07 -4.78
C SER A 31 7.93 1.08 -3.64
N LEU A 32 9.01 1.01 -2.87
CA LEU A 32 9.22 1.83 -1.67
C LEU A 32 10.42 2.76 -1.83
N ASP A 33 10.22 4.03 -1.50
CA ASP A 33 11.27 5.04 -1.42
C ASP A 33 11.31 5.64 0.00
N PRO A 34 12.13 5.08 0.90
CA PRO A 34 12.22 5.55 2.28
C PRO A 34 12.95 6.90 2.42
N LYS A 35 13.62 7.40 1.37
CA LYS A 35 14.37 8.66 1.43
C LYS A 35 13.46 9.87 1.19
N ARG A 36 12.33 9.70 0.48
CA ARG A 36 11.39 10.79 0.19
C ARG A 36 10.63 11.22 1.45
N ARG A 37 10.56 12.55 1.65
CA ARG A 37 9.66 13.19 2.62
C ARG A 37 8.65 14.05 1.86
N ASN A 38 7.36 13.87 2.12
CA ASN A 38 6.33 14.69 1.49
C ASN A 38 6.28 16.05 2.20
N LYS A 39 6.19 17.13 1.42
CA LYS A 39 6.05 18.51 1.95
C LYS A 39 4.59 18.99 1.95
N CYS A 40 3.72 18.31 1.20
CA CYS A 40 2.31 18.69 1.00
C CYS A 40 1.38 17.61 1.55
N THR A 41 0.42 18.02 2.36
CA THR A 41 -0.58 17.14 3.00
C THR A 41 -1.67 16.68 2.03
N GLU A 42 -2.07 17.55 1.10
CA GLU A 42 -3.09 17.23 0.08
C GLU A 42 -2.66 16.08 -0.83
N LEU A 43 -1.40 16.12 -1.30
CA LEU A 43 -0.83 15.06 -2.15
C LEU A 43 -0.72 13.73 -1.40
N LEU A 44 -0.39 13.80 -0.10
CA LEU A 44 -0.33 12.64 0.78
C LEU A 44 -1.72 11.97 0.87
N GLN A 45 -2.78 12.74 1.10
CA GLN A 45 -4.15 12.23 1.16
C GLN A 45 -4.61 11.62 -0.17
N ALA A 46 -4.34 12.26 -1.30
CA ALA A 46 -4.67 11.73 -2.62
C ALA A 46 -3.98 10.38 -2.90
N ASN A 47 -2.69 10.26 -2.53
CA ASN A 47 -1.94 9.01 -2.68
C ASN A 47 -2.47 7.90 -1.76
N LEU A 48 -2.88 8.25 -0.54
CA LEU A 48 -3.48 7.31 0.41
C LEU A 48 -4.81 6.74 -0.08
N GLN A 49 -5.65 7.60 -0.66
CA GLN A 49 -6.90 7.18 -1.25
C GLN A 49 -6.65 6.17 -2.38
N GLY A 50 -5.68 6.45 -3.26
CA GLY A 50 -5.28 5.53 -4.32
C GLY A 50 -4.71 4.20 -3.80
N LEU A 51 -3.94 4.22 -2.70
CA LEU A 51 -3.43 3.01 -2.05
C LEU A 51 -4.55 2.13 -1.50
N LYS A 52 -5.56 2.72 -0.86
CA LYS A 52 -6.73 2.00 -0.33
C LYS A 52 -7.55 1.37 -1.46
N GLU A 53 -7.80 2.12 -2.53
CA GLU A 53 -8.52 1.61 -3.69
C GLU A 53 -7.77 0.48 -4.40
N ASN A 54 -6.44 0.62 -4.56
CA ASN A 54 -5.62 -0.44 -5.15
C ASN A 54 -5.62 -1.69 -4.27
N ARG A 55 -5.56 -1.55 -2.94
CA ARG A 55 -5.63 -2.68 -2.02
C ARG A 55 -6.95 -3.46 -2.16
N SER A 56 -8.07 -2.77 -2.28
CA SER A 56 -9.38 -3.41 -2.47
C SER A 56 -9.53 -4.14 -3.81
N LYS A 57 -8.74 -3.75 -4.84
CA LYS A 57 -8.73 -4.41 -6.16
C LYS A 57 -7.80 -5.63 -6.22
N LEU A 58 -6.98 -5.86 -5.19
CA LEU A 58 -6.06 -7.01 -5.17
C LEU A 58 -6.84 -8.30 -4.90
N ILE A 59 -6.69 -9.28 -5.79
CA ILE A 59 -7.14 -10.65 -5.58
C ILE A 59 -6.01 -11.39 -4.87
N LEU A 60 -6.15 -11.60 -3.56
CA LEU A 60 -5.16 -12.35 -2.78
C LEU A 60 -5.52 -13.84 -2.78
N PHE A 61 -4.65 -14.66 -3.34
CA PHE A 61 -4.81 -16.11 -3.27
C PHE A 61 -4.33 -16.65 -1.91
N PRO A 62 -5.09 -17.56 -1.27
CA PRO A 62 -4.65 -18.20 -0.04
C PRO A 62 -3.41 -19.07 -0.32
N ARG A 63 -2.43 -19.02 0.59
CA ARG A 63 -1.18 -19.80 0.48
C ARG A 63 -1.38 -21.29 0.78
N GLU A 64 -2.38 -21.63 1.58
CA GLU A 64 -2.69 -23.01 1.97
C GLU A 64 -4.12 -23.34 1.55
N ALA A 65 -4.35 -24.57 1.07
CA ALA A 65 -5.67 -25.05 0.64
C ALA A 65 -6.67 -25.23 1.80
N LEU A 66 -6.21 -25.17 3.06
CA LEU A 66 -6.98 -25.40 4.28
C LEU A 66 -7.70 -24.15 4.82
N GLY A 67 -7.87 -23.12 3.99
CA GLY A 67 -8.63 -21.92 4.34
C GLY A 67 -7.77 -20.77 4.87
N PRO A 68 -8.29 -19.53 4.81
CA PRO A 68 -7.54 -18.36 5.23
C PRO A 68 -7.27 -18.42 6.73
N ARG A 69 -6.00 -18.35 7.12
CA ARG A 69 -5.63 -18.05 8.51
C ARG A 69 -5.98 -16.58 8.76
N GLU A 70 -7.23 -16.32 9.12
CA GLU A 70 -7.65 -15.04 9.70
C GLU A 70 -6.75 -14.76 10.90
N GLY A 71 -6.01 -13.66 10.88
CA GLY A 71 -5.29 -13.21 12.08
C GLY A 71 -3.77 -13.35 12.11
N ARG A 72 -3.05 -13.45 10.97
CA ARG A 72 -1.70 -12.86 10.93
C ARG A 72 -1.78 -11.35 10.75
N GLN A 73 -2.39 -10.69 11.73
CA GLN A 73 -2.31 -9.25 11.90
C GLN A 73 -0.88 -8.96 12.37
N LEU A 74 0.01 -8.77 11.40
CA LEU A 74 1.39 -8.40 11.66
C LEU A 74 1.37 -6.95 12.17
N CYS A 75 1.45 -6.79 13.50
CA CYS A 75 1.76 -5.52 14.15
C CYS A 75 3.13 -5.01 13.71
#